data_AF-A0AAD9P310-F1
#
_entry.id   AF-A0AAD9P310-F1
#
_cell.length_a   1.000
_cell.length_b   1.000
_cell.length_c   1.000
_cell.angle_alpha   90.00
_cell.angle_beta   90.00
_cell.angle_gamma   90.00
#
_symmetry.space_group_name_H-M   'P 1'
#
loop_
_entity.id
_entity.type
_entity.pdbx_description
1 polymer ?
#
loop_
_entity_poly.entity_id
_entity_poly.type
_entity_poly.pdbx_seq_one_letter_code
_entity_poly.pdbx_strand_id
1 'polypeptide(L)' 'MNEASKLAQVIREMKGYRLDILEVSECLWTGSGRQVSHDGSTILYSGHEDTHIRGVALVISKPCWNGNRSAIG' A
#
# COMPACT_ATOMS: atom_id res chain seq x y z
N MET A 1 -17.41 -0.03 -9.95
CA MET A 1 -16.54 -0.57 -8.88
C MET A 1 -15.23 0.19 -8.95
N ASN A 2 -15.00 1.10 -8.02
CA ASN A 2 -13.89 2.05 -7.95
C ASN A 2 -12.61 1.39 -7.40
N GLU A 3 -11.46 1.63 -8.03
CA GLU A 3 -10.15 1.04 -7.67
C GLU A 3 -9.76 1.23 -6.19
N ALA A 4 -10.26 2.30 -5.56
CA ALA A 4 -10.10 2.57 -4.12
C ALA A 4 -10.71 1.48 -3.22
N SER A 5 -11.81 0.85 -3.63
CA SER A 5 -12.51 -0.17 -2.83
C SER A 5 -11.75 -1.50 -2.81
N LYS A 6 -11.02 -1.84 -3.88
CA LYS A 6 -10.17 -3.05 -3.94
C LYS A 6 -8.94 -2.89 -3.05
N LEU A 7 -8.31 -1.72 -3.08
CA LEU A 7 -7.13 -1.42 -2.28
C LEU A 7 -7.41 -1.50 -0.77
N ALA A 8 -8.56 -1.01 -0.33
CA ALA A 8 -8.99 -1.12 1.06
C ALA A 8 -9.12 -2.59 1.52
N GLN A 9 -9.58 -3.49 0.63
CA GLN A 9 -9.64 -4.91 0.91
C GLN A 9 -8.25 -5.53 1.02
N VAL A 10 -7.33 -5.19 0.12
CA VAL A 10 -5.93 -5.66 0.16
C VAL A 10 -5.25 -5.24 1.47
N ILE A 11 -5.41 -3.98 1.90
CA ILE A 11 -4.85 -3.49 3.17
C ILE A 11 -5.44 -4.26 4.36
N ARG A 12 -6.74 -4.58 4.32
CA ARG A 12 -7.39 -5.37 5.36
C ARG A 12 -6.82 -6.79 5.45
N GLU A 13 -6.59 -7.44 4.31
CA GLU A 13 -5.98 -8.77 4.26
C GLU A 13 -4.52 -8.75 4.70
N MET A 14 -3.73 -7.75 4.27
CA MET A 14 -2.35 -7.56 4.73
C MET A 14 -2.28 -7.48 6.26
N LYS A 15 -3.22 -6.77 6.91
CA LYS A 15 -3.30 -6.73 8.38
C LYS A 15 -3.63 -8.10 8.98
N GLY A 16 -4.51 -8.86 8.35
CA GLY A 16 -4.84 -10.23 8.78
C GLY A 16 -3.64 -11.18 8.71
N TYR A 17 -2.83 -11.05 7.66
CA TYR A 17 -1.61 -11.84 7.48
C TYR A 17 -0.37 -11.25 8.15
N ARG A 18 -0.49 -10.10 8.82
CA ARG A 18 0.63 -9.34 9.42
C ARG A 18 1.76 -9.06 8.42
N LEU A 19 1.38 -8.70 7.20
CA LEU A 19 2.31 -8.32 6.13
C LEU A 19 2.67 -6.83 6.25
N ASP A 20 3.97 -6.55 6.35
CA ASP A 20 4.49 -5.18 6.39
C ASP A 20 4.58 -4.55 4.98
N ILE A 21 4.85 -5.36 3.96
CA ILE A 21 5.04 -4.92 2.57
C ILE A 21 4.35 -5.90 1.62
N LEU A 22 3.61 -5.38 0.65
CA LEU A 22 3.04 -6.14 -0.45
C LEU A 22 3.24 -5.39 -1.76
N GLU A 23 3.77 -6.08 -2.76
CA GLU A 23 3.85 -5.59 -4.13
C GLU A 23 2.73 -6.21 -4.97
N VAL A 24 2.06 -5.39 -5.77
CA VAL A 24 1.03 -5.79 -6.72
C VAL A 24 1.52 -5.41 -8.12
N SER A 25 1.94 -6.43 -8.88
CA SER A 25 2.30 -6.28 -10.29
C SER A 25 1.03 -6.28 -11.16
N GLU A 26 0.97 -5.43 -12.18
CA GLU A 26 -0.18 -5.26 -13.09
C GLU A 26 -1.40 -4.52 -12.50
N CYS A 27 -1.12 -3.49 -11.71
CA CYS A 27 -2.10 -2.52 -11.28
C CYS A 27 -2.50 -1.59 -12.45
N LEU A 28 -3.81 -1.48 -12.76
CA LEU A 28 -4.37 -0.56 -13.77
C LEU A 28 -4.34 0.92 -13.31
N TRP A 29 -3.26 1.33 -12.65
CA TRP A 29 -3.08 2.69 -12.16
C TRP A 29 -2.33 3.51 -13.21
N THR A 30 -2.86 4.68 -13.55
CA THR A 30 -2.26 5.60 -14.52
C THR A 30 -1.33 6.58 -13.80
N GLY A 31 -0.15 6.81 -14.36
CA GLY A 31 0.85 7.74 -13.82
C GLY A 31 1.56 7.23 -12.57
N SER A 32 2.38 8.09 -11.96
CA SER A 32 3.13 7.79 -10.74
C SER A 32 2.71 8.67 -9.58
N GLY A 33 2.59 8.11 -8.38
CA GLY A 33 2.21 8.88 -7.22
C GLY A 33 2.39 8.15 -5.89
N ARG A 34 2.20 8.92 -4.82
CA ARG A 34 2.17 8.43 -3.44
C ARG A 34 0.84 8.78 -2.81
N GLN A 35 0.18 7.79 -2.24
CA GLN A 35 -1.02 7.99 -1.43
C GLN A 35 -0.77 7.47 -0.02
N VAL A 36 -1.31 8.17 0.97
CA VAL A 36 -1.27 7.75 2.37
C VAL A 36 -2.69 7.44 2.79
N SER A 37 -2.93 6.19 3.18
CA SER A 37 -4.21 5.76 3.72
C SER A 37 -4.44 6.35 5.12
N HIS A 38 -5.70 6.42 5.55
CA HIS A 38 -6.08 6.96 6.85
C HIS A 38 -5.46 6.20 8.04
N ASP A 39 -5.09 4.95 7.85
CA ASP A 39 -4.37 4.14 8.86
C ASP A 39 -2.85 4.36 8.87
N GLY A 40 -2.36 5.27 8.03
CA GLY A 40 -0.96 5.60 7.87
C GLY A 40 -0.16 4.69 6.95
N SER A 41 -0.78 3.67 6.33
CA SER A 41 -0.16 2.88 5.28
C SER A 41 0.15 3.76 4.07
N THR A 42 1.29 3.53 3.43
CA THR A 42 1.74 4.28 2.27
C THR A 42 1.64 3.40 1.04
N ILE A 43 0.95 3.89 0.02
CA ILE A 43 0.89 3.26 -1.30
C ILE A 43 1.74 4.08 -2.24
N LEU A 44 2.72 3.43 -2.85
CA LEU A 44 3.50 3.95 -3.95
C LEU A 44 3.03 3.23 -5.21
N TYR A 45 2.68 3.97 -6.26
CA TYR A 45 2.33 3.37 -7.53
C TYR A 45 3.11 4.05 -8.64
N SER A 46 3.51 3.24 -9.60
CA SER A 46 4.14 3.68 -10.84
C SER A 46 3.46 2.96 -11.98
N GLY A 47 2.75 3.71 -12.80
CA GLY A 47 2.12 3.28 -14.03
C GLY A 47 2.55 4.15 -15.20
N HIS A 48 2.44 3.60 -16.40
CA HIS A 48 2.73 4.35 -17.63
C HIS A 48 1.61 5.37 -17.88
N GLU A 49 1.95 6.57 -18.35
CA GLU A 49 0.97 7.65 -18.56
C GLU A 49 -0.03 7.33 -19.68
N ASP A 50 0.37 6.52 -20.67
CA ASP A 50 -0.40 6.31 -21.90
C ASP A 50 -0.87 4.86 -22.14
N THR A 51 -0.45 3.87 -21.34
CA THR A 51 -0.81 2.48 -21.63
C THR A 51 -1.14 1.69 -20.36
N HIS A 52 -2.33 1.09 -20.35
CA HIS A 52 -2.94 0.30 -19.27
C HIS A 52 -2.24 -1.05 -19.01
N ILE A 53 -0.92 -1.11 -19.14
CA ILE A 53 -0.12 -2.32 -18.99
C ILE A 53 1.14 -1.98 -18.20
N ARG A 54 1.45 -2.82 -17.21
CA ARG A 54 2.65 -2.79 -16.35
C ARG A 54 2.68 -1.81 -15.17
N GLY A 55 1.54 -1.33 -14.69
CA GLY A 55 1.54 -0.58 -13.43
C GLY A 55 1.98 -1.49 -12.27
N VAL A 56 2.87 -0.99 -11.42
CA VAL A 56 3.28 -1.66 -10.18
C VAL A 56 2.81 -0.80 -9.02
N ALA A 57 2.20 -1.43 -8.03
CA ALA A 57 1.86 -0.78 -6.77
C ALA A 57 2.58 -1.47 -5.61
N LEU A 58 3.29 -0.68 -4.82
CA LEU A 58 3.89 -1.10 -3.56
C LEU A 58 3.04 -0.55 -2.41
N VAL A 59 2.45 -1.46 -1.64
CA VAL A 59 1.70 -1.13 -0.43
C VAL A 59 2.60 -1.42 0.77
N ILE A 60 2.89 -0.38 1.53
CA ILE A 60 3.66 -0.44 2.77
C ILE A 60 2.68 -0.18 3.91
N SER A 61 2.36 -1.22 4.68
CA SER A 61 1.57 -1.01 5.88
C SER A 61 2.46 -0.34 6.93
N LYS A 62 1.89 0.56 7.74
CA LYS A 62 2.64 1.05 8.90
C LYS A 62 2.85 -0.16 9.81
N PRO A 63 4.08 -0.60 10.06
CA PRO A 63 4.29 -1.70 10.99
C PRO A 63 3.72 -1.25 12.32
N CYS A 64 2.83 -2.07 12.90
CA CYS A 64 2.50 -1.99 14.31
C CYS A 64 3.70 -2.51 15.10
N TRP A 65 4.86 -1.87 14.95
CA TRP A 65 5.99 -2.09 15.82
C TRP A 65 5.55 -1.68 17.21
N ASN A 66 5.04 -2.65 17.97
CA ASN A 66 4.81 -2.56 19.41
C ASN A 66 6.15 -2.70 20.12
N GLY A 67 7.14 -1.91 19.71
CA GLY A 67 8.31 -1.66 20.52
C GLY A 67 7.86 -0.79 21.65
N ASN A 68 7.78 -1.41 22.83
CA ASN A 68 7.61 -0.74 24.10
C ASN A 68 8.53 0.49 24.11
N ARG A 69 7.99 1.69 23.87
CA ARG A 69 8.69 2.96 24.08
C ARG A 69 8.74 3.22 25.58
N SER A 70 9.27 2.27 26.34
CA SER A 70 9.87 2.60 27.62
C SER A 70 11.22 3.18 27.26
N ALA A 71 11.25 4.50 27.08
CA ALA A 71 12.46 5.27 27.10
C ALA A 71 13.20 4.91 28.39
N ILE A 72 14.26 4.12 28.25
CA ILE A 72 15.25 3.93 29.30
C ILE A 72 16.31 5.01 29.10
N GLY A 73 16.53 5.81 30.16
CA GLY A 73 17.62 6.78 30.27
C GLY A 73 17.27 8.18 29.84
#